data_AF-A0A497FVS5-F1
#
_entry.id   AF-A0A497FVS5-F1
#
_cell.length_a   1.000
_cell.length_b   1.000
_cell.length_c   1.000
_cell.angle_alpha   90.00
_cell.angle_beta   90.00
_cell.angle_gamma   90.00
#
_symmetry.space_group_name_H-M   'P 1'
#
loop_
_entity.id
_entity.type
_entity.pdbx_description
1 polymer ?
#
loop_
_entity_poly.entity_id
_entity_poly.type
_entity_poly.pdbx_seq_one_letter_code
_entity_poly.pdbx_strand_id
1 'polypeptide(L)' 'MTYVAENKIRSPEELLKEVISDDEAYTIAIRLYKAYTSGGKNSLKEEIKKIVKEYLESE' A
#
# COMPACT_ATOMS: atom_id res chain seq x y z
N MET A 1 5.95 -29.96 -22.98
CA MET A 1 6.67 -29.28 -21.88
C MET A 1 5.70 -28.27 -21.30
N THR A 2 5.02 -28.61 -20.21
CA THR A 2 4.03 -27.74 -19.56
C THR A 2 4.80 -26.64 -18.83
N TYR A 3 4.64 -25.39 -19.27
CA TYR A 3 5.18 -24.22 -18.58
C TYR A 3 4.45 -24.11 -17.24
N VAL A 4 5.04 -24.66 -16.18
CA VAL A 4 4.66 -24.30 -14.82
C VAL A 4 5.20 -22.90 -14.64
N ALA A 5 4.34 -21.89 -14.75
CA ALA A 5 4.69 -20.55 -14.31
C ALA A 5 5.17 -20.69 -12.87
N GLU A 6 6.46 -20.44 -12.62
CA GLU A 6 7.00 -20.31 -11.28
C GLU A 6 6.12 -19.30 -10.55
N ASN A 7 5.28 -19.80 -9.66
CA ASN A 7 4.36 -18.99 -8.87
C ASN A 7 5.22 -18.33 -7.79
N LYS A 8 6.08 -17.38 -8.20
CA LYS A 8 6.82 -16.52 -7.28
C LYS A 8 5.79 -15.85 -6.41
N ILE A 9 5.78 -16.19 -5.12
CA ILE A 9 4.94 -15.55 -4.12
C ILE A 9 5.36 -14.07 -4.12
N ARG A 10 4.59 -13.23 -4.83
CA ARG A 10 4.86 -11.80 -4.93
C ARG A 10 4.52 -11.18 -3.59
N SER A 11 5.36 -10.25 -3.15
CA SER A 11 5.03 -9.48 -1.97
C SER A 11 3.81 -8.59 -2.26
N PRO A 12 2.96 -8.30 -1.26
CA PRO A 12 1.87 -7.34 -1.43
C PRO A 12 2.34 -5.96 -1.92
N GLU A 13 3.56 -5.56 -1.58
CA GLU A 13 4.17 -4.31 -2.05
C GLU A 13 4.43 -4.34 -3.56
N GLU A 14 4.94 -5.45 -4.11
CA GLU A 14 5.13 -5.62 -5.55
C GLU A 14 3.80 -5.62 -6.31
N LEU A 15 2.78 -6.30 -5.78
CA LEU A 15 1.44 -6.31 -6.38
C LEU A 15 0.83 -4.90 -6.41
N LEU A 16 0.97 -4.13 -5.32
CA LEU A 16 0.48 -2.76 -5.26
C LEU A 16 1.17 -1.86 -6.28
N LYS A 17 2.48 -2.05 -6.51
CA LYS A 17 3.24 -1.30 -7.49
C LYS A 17 2.83 -1.59 -8.94
N GLU A 18 2.42 -2.82 -9.23
CA GLU A 18 1.92 -3.20 -10.57
C GLU A 18 0.53 -2.61 -10.85
N VAL A 19 -0.32 -2.49 -9.83
CA VAL A 19 -1.71 -2.04 -9.97
C VAL A 19 -1.83 -0.51 -9.92
N ILE A 20 -0.98 0.14 -9.13
CA ILE A 20 -1.04 1.59 -8.89
C ILE A 20 0.12 2.25 -9.62
N SER A 21 -0.16 2.81 -10.80
CA SER A 21 0.86 3.49 -11.63
C SER A 21 1.22 4.88 -11.15
N ASP A 22 0.38 5.49 -10.31
CA ASP A 22 0.63 6.81 -9.72
C ASP A 22 1.51 6.66 -8.46
N ASP A 23 2.67 7.31 -8.45
CA ASP A 23 3.67 7.18 -7.37
C ASP A 23 3.14 7.66 -6.01
N GLU A 24 2.30 8.69 -6.00
CA GLU A 24 1.71 9.25 -4.78
C GLU A 24 0.68 8.29 -4.19
N ALA A 25 -0.27 7.82 -5.01
CA ALA A 25 -1.26 6.83 -4.64
C ALA A 25 -0.61 5.50 -4.22
N TYR A 26 0.46 5.08 -4.88
CA TYR A 26 1.23 3.89 -4.50
C TYR A 26 1.85 4.07 -3.11
N THR A 27 2.46 5.24 -2.87
CA THR A 27 3.07 5.57 -1.58
C THR A 27 2.03 5.55 -0.46
N ILE A 28 0.85 6.13 -0.69
CA ILE A 28 -0.28 6.06 0.26
C ILE A 28 -0.70 4.62 0.51
N ALA A 29 -0.90 3.82 -0.54
CA ALA A 29 -1.35 2.44 -0.41
C ALA A 29 -0.38 1.59 0.41
N ILE A 30 0.94 1.75 0.19
CA ILE A 30 1.98 1.08 0.97
C ILE A 30 1.94 1.53 2.44
N ARG A 31 1.80 2.83 2.72
CA ARG A 31 1.71 3.35 4.10
C ARG A 31 0.51 2.74 4.83
N LEU A 32 -0.65 2.72 4.19
CA LEU A 32 -1.88 2.13 4.76
C LEU A 32 -1.72 0.62 4.99
N TYR A 33 -1.15 -0.11 4.03
CA TYR A 33 -0.87 -1.53 4.16
C TYR A 33 0.07 -1.82 5.33
N LYS A 34 1.18 -1.07 5.46
CA LYS A 34 2.13 -1.21 6.56
C LYS A 34 1.51 -0.87 7.91
N ALA A 35 0.71 0.18 7.98
CA ALA A 35 0.00 0.57 9.20
C ALA A 35 -0.97 -0.54 9.66
N TYR A 36 -1.71 -1.13 8.72
CA TYR A 36 -2.63 -2.22 9.02
C TYR A 36 -1.91 -3.50 9.45
N THR A 37 -0.86 -3.91 8.73
CA THR A 37 -0.12 -5.14 9.04
C THR A 37 0.67 -5.04 10.34
N SER A 38 1.17 -3.85 10.69
CA SER A 38 2.00 -3.65 11.89
C SER A 38 1.19 -3.37 13.16
N GLY A 39 0.04 -2.69 13.05
CA GLY A 39 -0.74 -2.27 14.22
C GLY A 39 -2.25 -2.42 14.09
N GLY A 40 -2.71 -3.12 13.05
CA GLY A 40 -4.11 -3.44 12.84
C GLY A 40 -4.98 -2.22 12.54
N LYS A 41 -6.28 -2.36 12.83
CA LYS A 41 -7.31 -1.37 12.49
C LYS A 41 -7.06 0.01 13.13
N ASN A 42 -6.52 0.06 14.35
CA ASN A 42 -6.28 1.33 15.05
C ASN A 42 -5.13 2.11 14.41
N SER A 43 -4.01 1.46 14.10
CA SER A 43 -2.91 2.11 13.38
C SER A 43 -3.30 2.52 11.97
N LEU A 44 -4.08 1.70 11.26
CA LEU A 44 -4.64 2.08 9.97
C LEU A 44 -5.49 3.37 10.07
N LYS A 45 -6.38 3.45 11.06
CA LYS A 45 -7.22 4.64 11.28
C LYS A 45 -6.38 5.90 11.52
N GLU A 46 -5.35 5.81 12.35
CA GLU A 46 -4.48 6.96 12.63
C GLU A 46 -3.67 7.35 11.38
N GLU A 47 -3.19 6.39 10.60
CA GLU A 47 -2.46 6.67 9.37
C GLU A 47 -3.34 7.34 8.30
N ILE A 48 -4.59 6.90 8.15
CA ILE A 48 -5.57 7.56 7.27
C ILE A 48 -5.77 9.03 7.69
N LYS A 49 -5.92 9.30 8.99
CA LYS A 49 -6.09 10.69 9.47
C LYS A 49 -4.88 11.55 9.14
N LYS A 50 -3.65 11.02 9.28
CA LYS A 50 -2.43 11.76 8.92
C LYS A 50 -2.42 12.10 7.44
N ILE A 51 -2.65 11.11 6.58
CA ILE A 51 -2.68 11.32 5.13
C ILE A 51 -3.71 12.40 4.77
N VAL A 52 -4.95 12.27 5.25
CA VAL A 52 -5.99 13.29 5.00
C VAL A 52 -5.56 14.68 5.47
N LYS A 53 -4.91 14.78 6.62
CA LYS A 53 -4.40 16.06 7.14
C LYS A 53 -3.26 16.61 6.28
N GLU A 54 -2.32 15.78 5.84
CA GLU A 54 -1.22 16.16 4.94
C GLU A 54 -1.74 16.74 3.62
N TYR A 55 -2.80 16.15 3.05
CA TYR A 55 -3.44 16.67 1.83
C TYR A 55 -4.15 18.00 2.07
N LEU A 56 -4.93 18.12 3.15
CA LEU A 56 -5.65 19.35 3.46
C LEU A 56 -4.74 20.52 3.86
N GLU A 57 -3.52 20.26 4.33
CA GLU A 57 -2.53 21.29 4.68
C GLU A 57 -1.57 21.62 3.53
N SER A 58 -1.56 20.84 2.44
CA SER A 58 -0.73 21.09 1.26
C SER A 58 -1.40 21.98 0.20
N GLU A 59 -2.71 22.21 0.31
CA GLU A 59 -3.48 23.21 -0.46
C GLU A 59 -3.46 24.59 0.22
#